data_AF-A0A378QNV3-F1
#
_entry.id   AF-A0A378QNV3-F1
#
_cell.length_a   1.000
_cell.length_b   1.000
_cell.length_c   1.000
_cell.angle_alpha   90.00
_cell.angle_beta   90.00
_cell.angle_gamma   90.00
#
_symmetry.space_group_name_H-M   'P 1'
#
loop_
_entity.id
_entity.type
_entity.pdbx_description
1 polymer ?
#
loop_
_entity_poly.entity_id
_entity_poly.type
_entity_poly.pdbx_seq_one_letter_code
_entity_poly.pdbx_strand_id
1 'polypeptide(L)'
;MGGKAKNLIAPLICNNTMTSALFETWFEQMLLPCLNNHTKQTGKPCIIILDNARFHRMKHLQDIINQNQADSSHLVEFESIEQGLVGYFGVWWV
;
A
#
# COMPACT_ATOMS: atom_id res chain seq x y z
N MET A 1 -1.20 19.24 20.60
CA MET A 1 -0.43 18.21 19.86
C MET A 1 -0.98 18.11 18.45
N GLY A 2 -0.07 18.00 17.47
CA GLY A 2 -0.24 18.39 16.05
C GLY A 2 -1.40 17.75 15.29
N GLY A 3 -1.98 18.53 14.37
CA GLY A 3 -3.02 18.10 13.46
C GLY A 3 -2.54 16.96 12.58
N LYS A 4 -3.19 15.78 12.70
CA LYS A 4 -2.90 14.61 11.88
C LYS A 4 -3.79 14.57 10.64
N ALA A 5 -3.24 13.95 9.60
CA ALA A 5 -3.82 13.73 8.28
C ALA A 5 -5.32 13.37 8.34
N LYS A 6 -6.16 14.24 7.77
CA LYS A 6 -7.62 14.11 7.81
C LYS A 6 -8.17 13.02 6.88
N ASN A 7 -7.33 12.44 6.02
CA ASN A 7 -7.70 11.52 4.94
C ASN A 7 -6.78 10.28 4.91
N LEU A 8 -6.58 9.60 6.04
CA LEU A 8 -5.86 8.32 6.06
C LEU A 8 -6.78 7.19 5.58
N ILE A 9 -6.27 6.33 4.69
CA ILE A 9 -6.94 5.12 4.25
C ILE A 9 -6.37 3.94 5.04
N ALA A 10 -7.26 3.12 5.61
CA ALA A 10 -6.93 1.92 6.38
C ALA A 10 -5.83 2.11 7.44
N PRO A 11 -5.89 3.11 8.35
CA PRO A 11 -4.81 3.35 9.29
C PRO A 11 -4.54 2.14 10.20
N LEU A 12 -3.26 1.77 10.35
CA LEU A 12 -2.79 0.78 11.33
C LEU A 12 -1.92 1.47 12.38
N ILE A 13 -2.33 1.39 13.65
CA ILE A 13 -1.52 1.82 14.78
C ILE A 13 -0.94 0.56 15.41
N CYS A 14 0.38 0.38 15.29
CA CYS A 14 1.08 -0.75 15.87
C CYS A 14 1.89 -0.28 17.08
N ASN A 15 1.61 -0.83 18.27
CA ASN A 15 2.32 -0.52 19.51
C ASN A 15 3.57 -1.39 19.70
N ASN A 16 3.81 -2.33 18.79
CA ASN A 16 4.87 -3.32 18.85
C ASN A 16 5.63 -3.35 17.51
N THR A 17 6.61 -4.24 17.39
CA THR A 17 7.33 -4.43 16.11
C THR A 17 6.36 -4.94 15.04
N MET A 18 6.36 -4.27 13.88
CA MET A 18 5.62 -4.74 12.70
C MET A 18 6.17 -6.09 12.26
N THR A 19 5.30 -7.08 12.10
CA THR A 19 5.64 -8.42 11.58
C THR A 19 5.01 -8.62 10.20
N SER A 20 5.58 -9.51 9.39
CA SER A 20 4.98 -9.88 8.10
C SER A 20 3.53 -10.34 8.26
N ALA A 21 3.24 -11.19 9.24
CA ALA A 21 1.90 -11.72 9.47
C ALA A 21 0.89 -10.61 9.82
N LEU A 22 1.28 -9.66 10.68
CA LEU A 22 0.43 -8.52 11.03
C LEU A 22 0.20 -7.61 9.82
N PHE A 23 1.27 -7.26 9.11
CA PHE A 23 1.20 -6.43 7.92
C PHE A 23 0.33 -7.07 6.84
N GLU A 24 0.52 -8.34 6.53
CA GLU A 24 -0.23 -9.06 5.50
C GLU A 24 -1.70 -9.23 5.85
N THR A 25 -2.01 -9.52 7.11
CA THR A 25 -3.40 -9.60 7.58
C THR A 25 -4.09 -8.24 7.45
N TRP A 26 -3.41 -7.16 7.85
CA TRP A 26 -3.93 -5.81 7.65
C TRP A 26 -4.06 -5.44 6.17
N PHE A 27 -3.07 -5.81 5.34
CA PHE A 27 -3.04 -5.54 3.91
C PHE A 27 -4.27 -6.18 3.23
N GLU A 28 -4.51 -7.46 3.50
CA GLU A 28 -5.62 -8.22 2.95
C GLU A 28 -6.98 -7.74 3.47
N GLN A 29 -7.12 -7.60 4.79
CA GLN A 29 -8.44 -7.40 5.42
C GLN A 29 -8.86 -5.94 5.46
N MET A 30 -7.92 -5.00 5.43
CA MET A 30 -8.20 -3.58 5.64
C MET A 30 -7.83 -2.73 4.42
N LEU A 31 -6.60 -2.85 3.92
CA LEU A 31 -6.15 -1.99 2.81
C LEU A 31 -6.79 -2.38 1.48
N LEU A 32 -6.71 -3.66 1.11
CA LEU A 32 -7.16 -4.16 -0.19
C LEU A 32 -8.65 -3.86 -0.49
N PRO A 33 -9.59 -4.02 0.47
CA PRO A 33 -10.99 -3.64 0.25
C PRO A 33 -11.17 -2.15 -0.02
N CYS A 34 -10.40 -1.27 0.64
CA CYS A 34 -10.46 0.17 0.39
C CYS A 34 -10.02 0.52 -1.03
N LEU A 35 -8.95 -0.10 -1.53
CA LEU A 35 -8.43 0.13 -2.89
C LEU A 35 -9.38 -0.40 -3.96
N ASN A 36 -9.96 -1.57 -3.74
CA ASN A 36 -10.96 -2.15 -4.63
C ASN A 36 -12.21 -1.27 -4.72
N ASN A 37 -12.69 -0.76 -3.58
CA ASN A 37 -13.84 0.14 -3.54
C ASN A 37 -13.54 1.45 -4.26
N HIS A 38 -12.35 2.04 -4.04
CA HIS A 38 -11.93 3.25 -4.74
C HIS A 38 -11.89 3.03 -6.25
N THR A 39 -11.32 1.92 -6.72
CA THR A 39 -11.24 1.61 -8.14
C THR A 39 -12.63 1.38 -8.75
N LYS A 40 -13.51 0.62 -8.07
CA LYS A 40 -14.90 0.44 -8.51
C LYS A 40 -15.66 1.75 -8.62
N GLN A 41 -15.43 2.69 -7.71
CA GLN A 41 -16.10 3.99 -7.70
C GLN A 41 -15.57 4.96 -8.76
N THR A 42 -14.26 4.92 -9.04
CA THR A 42 -13.59 5.93 -9.87
C THR A 42 -13.18 5.44 -11.26
N GLY A 43 -13.16 4.12 -11.48
CA GLY A 43 -12.61 3.48 -12.67
C GLY A 43 -11.10 3.57 -12.80
N LYS A 44 -10.38 4.02 -11.75
CA LYS A 44 -8.92 4.24 -11.79
C LYS A 44 -8.18 3.20 -10.96
N PRO A 45 -7.09 2.60 -11.47
CA PRO A 45 -6.27 1.70 -10.69
C PRO A 45 -5.50 2.45 -9.60
N CYS A 46 -5.15 1.74 -8.52
CA CYS A 46 -4.35 2.25 -7.43
C CYS A 46 -2.88 1.82 -7.57
N ILE A 47 -1.95 2.71 -7.21
CA ILE A 47 -0.53 2.38 -7.10
C ILE A 47 -0.18 2.36 -5.62
N ILE A 48 0.40 1.26 -5.15
CA ILE A 48 0.91 1.16 -3.79
C ILE A 48 2.44 1.27 -3.83
N ILE A 49 2.96 2.27 -3.13
CA ILE A 49 4.40 2.50 -2.98
C ILE A 49 4.77 2.11 -1.55
N LEU A 50 5.73 1.20 -1.43
CA LEU A 50 6.26 0.70 -0.16
C LEU A 50 7.79 0.89 -0.14
N ASP A 51 8.37 1.08 1.05
CA ASP A 51 9.81 0.96 1.24
C ASP A 51 10.25 -0.52 1.20
N ASN A 52 11.55 -0.78 1.06
CA ASN A 52 12.12 -2.14 1.00
C ASN A 52 12.28 -2.77 2.41
N ALA A 53 11.22 -2.75 3.20
CA ALA A 53 11.22 -3.38 4.51
C ALA A 53 11.09 -4.90 4.37
N ARG A 54 11.89 -5.67 5.12
CA ARG A 54 11.92 -7.15 5.03
C ARG A 54 10.56 -7.83 5.23
N PHE A 55 9.60 -7.16 5.87
CA PHE A 55 8.26 -7.69 6.09
C PHE A 55 7.31 -7.49 4.89
N HIS A 56 7.69 -6.69 3.89
CA HIS A 56 6.99 -6.57 2.60
C HIS A 56 7.35 -7.74 1.69
N ARG A 57 6.77 -8.92 1.96
CA ARG A 57 7.01 -10.12 1.15
C ARG A 57 6.26 -10.00 -0.19
N MET A 58 6.84 -9.29 -1.15
CA MET A 58 6.17 -8.86 -2.38
C MET A 58 5.47 -10.00 -3.13
N LYS A 59 6.11 -11.17 -3.23
CA LYS A 59 5.50 -12.36 -3.84
C LYS A 59 4.21 -12.78 -3.13
N HIS A 60 4.20 -12.78 -1.80
CA HIS A 60 3.02 -13.15 -1.03
C HIS A 60 1.91 -12.10 -1.12
N LEU A 61 2.27 -10.81 -1.19
CA LEU A 61 1.29 -9.74 -1.42
C LEU A 61 0.62 -9.86 -2.80
N GLN A 62 1.39 -10.23 -3.84
CA GLN A 62 0.83 -10.53 -5.15
C GLN A 62 -0.09 -11.75 -5.11
N ASP A 63 0.28 -12.81 -4.39
CA ASP A 63 -0.58 -13.99 -4.20
C ASP A 63 -1.90 -13.60 -3.52
N ILE A 64 -1.88 -12.75 -2.49
CA ILE A 64 -3.08 -12.23 -1.80
C ILE A 64 -3.97 -11.44 -2.79
N ILE A 65 -3.39 -10.55 -3.59
CA ILE A 65 -4.13 -9.76 -4.60
C ILE A 65 -4.82 -10.69 -5.61
N ASN A 66 -4.07 -11.66 -6.14
CA ASN A 66 -4.55 -12.59 -7.16
C ASN A 66 -5.69 -13.47 -6.61
N GLN A 67 -5.57 -13.97 -5.38
CA GLN A 67 -6.60 -14.78 -4.72
C GLN A 67 -7.90 -13.99 -4.49
N ASN A 68 -7.78 -12.70 -4.19
CA ASN A 68 -8.92 -11.82 -3.93
C ASN A 68 -9.50 -11.17 -5.21
N GLN A 69 -9.04 -11.58 -6.40
CA GLN A 69 -9.44 -11.01 -7.70
C GLN A 69 -9.35 -9.48 -7.74
N ALA A 70 -8.37 -8.91 -7.03
CA ALA A 70 -8.15 -7.48 -6.96
C ALA A 70 -7.41 -7.02 -8.22
N ASP A 71 -8.13 -6.93 -9.34
CA ASP A 71 -7.61 -6.67 -10.69
C ASP A 71 -7.10 -5.21 -10.89
N SER A 72 -6.93 -4.44 -9.82
CA SER A 72 -6.97 -2.98 -9.87
C SER A 72 -5.83 -2.27 -9.14
N SER A 73 -4.94 -2.99 -8.45
CA SER A 73 -3.79 -2.39 -7.76
C SER A 73 -2.47 -2.89 -8.32
N HIS A 74 -1.61 -1.98 -8.75
CA HIS A 74 -0.22 -2.29 -9.10
C HIS A 74 0.65 -2.13 -7.86
N LEU A 75 1.30 -3.23 -7.45
CA LEU A 75 2.30 -3.25 -6.40
C LEU A 75 3.68 -3.00 -7.00
N VAL A 76 4.39 -2.03 -6.45
CA VAL A 76 5.78 -1.76 -6.83
C VAL A 76 6.59 -1.48 -5.58
N GLU A 77 7.74 -2.13 -5.49
CA GLU A 77 8.71 -1.92 -4.42
C GLU A 77 9.82 -1.00 -4.91
N PHE A 78 10.23 -0.09 -4.03
CA PHE A 78 11.37 0.80 -4.26
C PHE A 78 12.28 0.78 -3.04
N GLU A 79 13.55 1.12 -3.21
CA GLU A 79 14.46 1.21 -2.05
C GLU A 79 14.06 2.34 -1.11
N SER A 80 13.38 3.37 -1.63
CA SER A 80 12.73 4.41 -0.85
C SER A 80 11.43 4.90 -1.50
N ILE A 81 10.53 5.46 -0.69
CA ILE A 81 9.30 6.11 -1.18
C ILE A 81 9.64 7.25 -2.16
N GLU A 82 10.73 7.97 -1.91
CA GLU A 82 11.20 9.06 -2.79
C GLU A 82 11.51 8.54 -4.20
N GLN A 83 12.22 7.41 -4.32
CA GLN A 83 12.47 6.78 -5.61
C GLN A 83 11.17 6.39 -6.31
N GLY A 84 10.18 5.87 -5.57
CA GLY A 84 8.87 5.54 -6.12
C GLY A 84 8.12 6.76 -6.65
N LEU A 85 8.14 7.87 -5.92
CA LEU A 85 7.51 9.11 -6.34
C LEU A 85 8.18 9.71 -7.58
N VAL A 86 9.52 9.68 -7.65
CA VAL A 86 10.27 10.11 -8.84
C VAL A 86 9.92 9.22 -10.04
N GLY A 87 9.92 7.90 -9.87
CA GLY A 87 9.69 6.93 -10.94
C GLY A 87 8.28 6.99 -11.54
N TYR A 88 7.25 7.21 -10.72
CA TYR A 88 5.85 7.20 -11.18
C TYR A 88 5.26 8.58 -11.50
N PHE A 89 5.72 9.63 -10.82
CA PHE A 89 5.13 10.96 -10.93
C PHE A 89 6.09 12.01 -11.50
N GLY A 90 7.36 11.66 -11.77
CA GLY A 90 8.36 12.59 -12.30
C GLY A 90 8.65 13.77 -11.38
N VAL A 91 8.32 13.66 -10.09
CA VAL A 91 8.48 14.74 -9.11
C VAL A 91 9.92 14.75 -8.62
N TRP A 92 10.70 15.70 -9.11
CA TRP A 92 11.93 16.14 -8.46
C TRP A 92 11.53 17.20 -7.46
N TRP A 93 11.82 17.02 -6.17
CA TRP A 93 11.70 18.12 -5.22
C TRP A 93 12.61 19.25 -5.73
N VAL A 94 12.01 20.40 -6.07
CA VAL A 94 12.73 21.66 -6.26
C VAL A 94 12.98 22.28 -4.89
#